data_AF-A0A519RI25-F1
#
_entry.id   AF-A0A519RI25-F1
#
_cell.length_a   1.000
_cell.length_b   1.000
_cell.length_c   1.000
_cell.angle_alpha   90.00
_cell.angle_beta   90.00
_cell.angle_gamma   90.00
#
_symmetry.space_group_name_H-M   'P 1'
#
loop_
_entity.id
_entity.type
_entity.pdbx_description
1 polymer ?
#
loop_
_entity_poly.entity_id
_entity_poly.type
_entity_poly.pdbx_seq_one_letter_code
_entity_poly.pdbx_strand_id
1 'polypeptide(L)'
;MFNTKTTIPNSRLFKLSFLEGTLKLTYDELNSHSEFRLTKGLSINIRKISFQNEWLTIGIKLDDEKEEKVYLKATLKELLISCSVDTDESYLSRYAYFALHKLMYINDYCNFKRYYWPDFFTSRNGGSKYLTIINDRNGLDITFKPNYSFFVKPGQELIMPTIEPKFNRPLMIFMDKKVVINQQHNGIGFCLADTYLKSCHSNHLPFLIPYSGVLTQKKNAVKTFTSFVTSETNEDISQFSPMQIELYKICVRMGLITAILKPEYECTEEKLAIIKAETLKRFKEMLTLWQDAFPYLIHQPLTHHYFTYGLRNIRKKPRKMDMKPCTFGYEVPKICFLWKDKGEYYELDYRISDCKLTLFFAEREFKIMILKAHYNYFGEYVEYLRTHFEVKDM
;
A
#
# COMPACT_ATOMS: atom_id res chain seq x y z
N MET A 1 36.00 13.38 -23.39
CA MET A 1 34.77 14.00 -22.86
C MET A 1 33.72 13.93 -23.95
N PHE A 2 32.68 13.12 -23.79
CA PHE A 2 31.57 13.07 -24.75
C PHE A 2 30.55 14.15 -24.39
N ASN A 3 30.20 14.95 -25.39
CA ASN A 3 29.35 16.13 -25.29
C ASN A 3 27.88 15.70 -25.10
N THR A 4 27.13 16.48 -24.33
CA THR A 4 25.80 16.21 -23.73
C THR A 4 24.62 16.18 -24.71
N LYS A 5 24.75 15.48 -25.85
CA LYS A 5 23.69 15.39 -26.87
C LYS A 5 23.63 14.06 -27.63
N THR A 6 24.18 12.97 -27.10
CA THR A 6 24.14 11.69 -27.81
C THR A 6 22.82 10.98 -27.54
N THR A 7 21.76 11.38 -28.24
CA THR A 7 20.75 10.40 -28.63
C THR A 7 21.49 9.36 -29.46
N ILE A 8 21.67 8.15 -28.93
CA ILE A 8 22.29 7.07 -29.70
C ILE A 8 21.42 6.87 -30.94
N PRO A 9 21.97 6.98 -32.16
CA PRO A 9 21.18 6.80 -33.37
C PRO A 9 20.49 5.43 -33.36
N ASN A 10 19.25 5.36 -33.83
CA ASN A 10 18.51 4.08 -33.88
C ASN A 10 19.29 2.99 -34.63
N SER A 11 20.04 3.38 -35.67
CA SER A 11 20.93 2.48 -36.43
C SER A 11 22.03 1.81 -35.61
N ARG A 12 22.27 2.26 -34.36
CA ARG A 12 23.26 1.71 -33.42
C ARG A 12 22.61 1.03 -32.21
N LEU A 13 21.31 0.72 -32.30
CA LEU A 13 20.54 0.11 -31.23
C LEU A 13 20.10 -1.30 -31.62
N PHE A 14 20.66 -2.28 -30.92
CA PHE A 14 20.14 -3.64 -30.91
C PHE A 14 19.00 -3.75 -29.90
N LYS A 15 18.02 -4.60 -30.18
CA LYS A 15 16.80 -4.74 -29.37
C LYS A 15 16.64 -6.18 -28.92
N LEU A 16 16.40 -6.38 -27.62
CA LEU A 16 16.02 -7.67 -27.06
C LEU A 16 14.66 -7.57 -26.36
N SER A 17 13.79 -8.54 -26.59
CA SER A 17 12.45 -8.53 -25.99
C SER A 17 12.51 -8.92 -24.51
N PHE A 18 11.63 -8.33 -23.69
CA PHE A 18 11.40 -8.84 -22.35
C PHE A 18 10.35 -9.95 -22.37
N LEU A 19 10.38 -10.81 -21.34
CA LEU A 19 9.27 -11.71 -21.06
C LEU A 19 7.99 -10.90 -20.87
N GLU A 20 6.91 -11.32 -21.54
CA GLU A 20 5.64 -10.59 -21.62
C GLU A 20 5.13 -10.14 -20.24
N GLY A 21 4.72 -8.87 -20.15
CA GLY A 21 4.24 -8.27 -18.90
C GLY A 21 5.33 -8.02 -17.84
N THR A 22 6.61 -8.23 -18.17
CA THR A 22 7.72 -8.04 -17.24
C THR A 22 8.83 -7.14 -17.83
N LEU A 23 9.81 -6.82 -16.99
CA LEU A 23 11.06 -6.17 -17.38
C LEU A 23 12.25 -7.15 -17.24
N LYS A 24 11.98 -8.45 -17.46
CA LYS A 24 12.97 -9.51 -17.34
C LYS A 24 13.43 -9.92 -18.73
N LEU A 25 14.75 -9.87 -18.95
CA LEU A 25 15.40 -10.46 -20.12
C LEU A 25 15.89 -11.86 -19.74
N THR A 26 15.56 -12.87 -20.52
CA THR A 26 15.95 -14.26 -20.28
C THR A 26 17.24 -14.61 -21.02
N TYR A 27 17.92 -15.64 -20.54
CA TYR A 27 19.11 -16.18 -21.17
C TYR A 27 18.81 -16.76 -22.57
N ASP A 28 17.65 -17.40 -22.74
CA ASP A 28 17.22 -17.97 -24.03
C ASP A 28 17.03 -16.89 -25.09
N GLU A 29 16.40 -15.76 -24.72
CA GLU A 29 16.25 -14.62 -25.63
C GLU A 29 17.61 -14.03 -25.98
N LEU A 30 18.54 -13.90 -25.03
CA LEU A 30 19.89 -13.42 -25.36
C LEU A 30 20.63 -14.35 -26.34
N ASN A 31 20.47 -15.66 -26.18
CA ASN A 31 21.18 -16.67 -26.98
C ASN A 31 20.60 -16.92 -28.36
N SER A 32 19.30 -16.64 -28.57
CA SER A 32 18.66 -16.77 -29.89
C SER A 32 19.19 -15.73 -30.88
N HIS A 33 19.73 -14.61 -30.38
CA HIS A 33 20.22 -13.48 -31.17
C HIS A 33 21.75 -13.38 -31.28
N SER A 34 22.49 -14.41 -30.85
CA SER A 34 23.96 -14.40 -30.94
C SER A 34 24.54 -15.80 -31.02
N GLU A 35 25.66 -15.93 -31.74
CA GLU A 35 26.47 -17.17 -31.77
C GLU A 35 27.48 -17.24 -30.62
N PHE A 36 27.72 -16.14 -29.91
CA PHE A 36 28.70 -16.12 -28.82
C PHE A 36 28.28 -17.05 -27.68
N ARG A 37 29.23 -17.80 -27.12
CA ARG A 37 29.00 -18.67 -25.97
C ARG A 37 30.16 -18.54 -24.99
N LEU A 38 29.88 -18.76 -23.71
CA LEU A 38 30.90 -18.73 -22.67
C LEU A 38 31.91 -19.88 -22.90
N THR A 39 33.15 -19.53 -23.21
CA THR A 39 34.24 -20.52 -23.29
C THR A 39 34.88 -20.69 -21.91
N LYS A 40 35.40 -21.89 -21.63
CA LYS A 40 36.14 -22.14 -20.38
C LYS A 40 37.38 -21.24 -20.35
N GLY A 41 37.51 -20.44 -19.29
CA GLY A 41 38.69 -19.60 -19.03
C GLY A 41 38.54 -18.11 -19.37
N LEU A 42 37.45 -17.69 -20.02
CA LEU A 42 37.19 -16.28 -20.32
C LEU A 42 36.86 -15.50 -19.02
N SER A 43 37.70 -14.52 -18.68
CA SER A 43 37.50 -13.62 -17.55
C SER A 43 36.62 -12.44 -17.96
N ILE A 44 35.44 -12.33 -17.37
CA ILE A 44 34.48 -11.26 -17.62
C ILE A 44 34.32 -10.40 -16.38
N ASN A 45 34.82 -9.16 -16.46
CA ASN A 45 34.68 -8.15 -15.42
C ASN A 45 33.74 -7.03 -15.89
N ILE A 46 32.71 -6.76 -15.08
CA ILE A 46 31.77 -5.67 -15.35
C ILE A 46 31.74 -4.69 -14.18
N ARG A 47 31.56 -3.40 -14.48
CA ARG A 47 31.25 -2.37 -13.47
C ARG A 47 30.20 -1.40 -13.98
N LYS A 48 29.32 -0.95 -13.10
CA LYS A 48 28.30 0.06 -13.41
C LYS A 48 28.96 1.44 -13.33
N ILE A 49 29.06 2.13 -14.46
CA ILE A 49 29.77 3.41 -14.57
C ILE A 49 28.86 4.58 -14.20
N SER A 50 27.64 4.60 -14.73
CA SER A 50 26.71 5.72 -14.54
C SER A 50 25.29 5.35 -14.94
N PHE A 51 24.31 6.12 -14.46
CA PHE A 51 22.94 6.11 -14.93
C PHE A 51 22.49 7.54 -15.24
N GLN A 52 22.25 7.85 -16.50
CA GLN A 52 21.92 9.20 -16.96
C GLN A 52 20.94 9.13 -18.12
N ASN A 53 19.89 9.97 -18.13
CA ASN A 53 18.88 9.99 -19.20
C ASN A 53 18.35 8.59 -19.54
N GLU A 54 18.06 7.79 -18.51
CA GLU A 54 17.57 6.40 -18.62
C GLU A 54 18.57 5.37 -19.17
N TRP A 55 19.80 5.80 -19.50
CA TRP A 55 20.86 4.92 -19.96
C TRP A 55 21.74 4.47 -18.79
N LEU A 56 21.75 3.17 -18.56
CA LEU A 56 22.77 2.51 -17.75
C LEU A 56 24.02 2.30 -18.60
N THR A 57 25.15 2.85 -18.14
CA THR A 57 26.46 2.60 -18.75
C THR A 57 27.20 1.55 -17.94
N ILE A 58 27.58 0.46 -18.60
CA ILE A 58 28.38 -0.63 -18.02
C ILE A 58 29.75 -0.63 -18.71
N GLY A 59 30.81 -0.61 -17.91
CA GLY A 59 32.15 -0.92 -18.36
C GLY A 59 32.34 -2.44 -18.34
N ILE A 60 32.84 -3.00 -19.43
CA ILE A 60 33.17 -4.42 -19.54
C ILE A 60 34.61 -4.59 -20.00
N LYS A 61 35.33 -5.48 -19.32
CA LYS A 61 36.65 -5.96 -19.71
C LYS A 61 36.60 -7.48 -19.90
N LEU A 62 37.01 -7.93 -21.07
CA LEU A 62 37.20 -9.35 -21.41
C LEU A 62 38.70 -9.63 -21.33
N ASP A 63 39.12 -10.53 -20.43
CA ASP A 63 40.54 -10.85 -20.19
C ASP A 63 41.41 -9.59 -20.05
N ASP A 64 42.45 -9.48 -20.89
CA ASP A 64 43.40 -8.37 -20.94
C ASP A 64 43.06 -7.33 -22.02
N GLU A 65 41.89 -7.44 -22.64
CA GLU A 65 41.43 -6.48 -23.63
C GLU A 65 41.10 -5.13 -22.99
N LYS A 66 40.95 -4.11 -23.84
CA LYS A 66 40.56 -2.77 -23.41
C LYS A 66 39.14 -2.79 -22.83
N GLU A 67 38.91 -1.97 -21.80
CA GLU A 67 37.55 -1.76 -21.29
C GLU A 67 36.69 -1.05 -22.34
N GLU A 68 35.60 -1.70 -22.73
CA GLU A 68 34.58 -1.18 -23.63
C GLU A 68 33.30 -0.81 -22.85
N LYS A 69 32.41 -0.02 -23.47
CA LYS A 69 31.21 0.51 -22.83
C LYS A 69 29.96 -0.03 -23.49
N VAL A 70 29.08 -0.60 -22.67
CA VAL A 70 27.75 -1.06 -23.06
C VAL A 70 26.72 -0.10 -22.47
N TYR A 71 25.80 0.36 -23.31
CA TYR A 71 24.73 1.28 -22.97
C TYR A 71 23.40 0.54 -23.03
N LEU A 72 22.69 0.52 -21.91
CA LEU A 72 21.43 -0.21 -21.76
C LEU A 72 20.31 0.75 -21.38
N LYS A 73 19.19 0.71 -22.10
CA LYS A 73 17.97 1.43 -21.76
C LYS A 73 16.79 0.47 -21.74
N ALA A 74 16.17 0.33 -20.58
CA ALA A 74 14.97 -0.47 -20.43
C ALA A 74 13.74 0.33 -20.90
N THR A 75 12.94 -0.26 -21.76
CA THR A 75 11.60 0.23 -22.12
C THR A 75 10.54 -0.69 -21.50
N LEU A 76 9.26 -0.49 -21.83
CA LEU A 76 8.20 -1.37 -21.32
C LEU A 76 8.24 -2.78 -21.93
N LYS A 77 8.73 -2.91 -23.16
CA LYS A 77 8.67 -4.17 -23.94
C LYS A 77 10.04 -4.76 -24.26
N GLU A 78 11.05 -3.91 -24.38
CA GLU A 78 12.36 -4.30 -24.89
C GLU A 78 13.51 -3.59 -24.16
N LEU A 79 14.67 -4.23 -24.17
CA LEU A 79 15.95 -3.65 -23.79
C LEU A 79 16.61 -3.08 -25.04
N LEU A 80 16.86 -1.78 -25.05
CA LEU A 80 17.67 -1.13 -26.07
C LEU A 80 19.14 -1.21 -25.67
N ILE A 81 19.97 -1.69 -26.58
CA ILE A 81 21.37 -2.00 -26.33
C ILE A 81 22.23 -1.29 -27.36
N SER A 82 23.28 -0.62 -26.90
CA SER A 82 24.35 -0.13 -27.75
C SER A 82 25.70 -0.45 -27.13
N CYS A 83 26.74 -0.44 -27.94
CA CYS A 83 28.10 -0.67 -27.48
C CYS A 83 29.04 0.34 -28.13
N SER A 84 30.16 0.65 -27.48
CA SER A 84 31.23 1.45 -28.06
C SER A 84 31.82 0.81 -29.32
N VAL A 85 31.71 -0.51 -29.45
CA VAL A 85 32.20 -1.31 -30.57
C VAL A 85 31.10 -2.22 -31.13
N ASP A 86 31.02 -2.30 -32.45
CA ASP A 86 30.34 -3.35 -33.23
C ASP A 86 28.92 -3.73 -32.76
N THR A 87 28.06 -2.74 -32.47
CA THR A 87 26.62 -2.98 -32.25
C THR A 87 25.79 -2.07 -33.16
N ASP A 88 24.84 -2.69 -33.86
CA ASP A 88 23.85 -2.03 -34.71
C ASP A 88 22.47 -2.70 -34.57
N GLU A 89 21.52 -2.37 -35.44
CA GLU A 89 20.16 -2.91 -35.41
C GLU A 89 20.08 -4.43 -35.67
N SER A 90 21.09 -5.01 -36.33
CA SER A 90 21.14 -6.40 -36.76
C SER A 90 22.16 -7.25 -36.02
N TYR A 91 23.12 -6.62 -35.34
CA TYR A 91 24.24 -7.31 -34.73
C TYR A 91 24.53 -6.85 -33.30
N LEU A 92 24.62 -7.82 -32.39
CA LEU A 92 24.97 -7.63 -30.98
C LEU A 92 26.45 -7.94 -30.75
N SER A 93 27.25 -6.90 -30.49
CA SER A 93 28.68 -7.06 -30.14
C SER A 93 28.94 -8.09 -29.05
N ARG A 94 30.11 -8.74 -29.16
CA ARG A 94 30.64 -9.67 -28.16
C ARG A 94 30.64 -9.09 -26.75
N TYR A 95 31.01 -7.82 -26.62
CA TYR A 95 31.06 -7.10 -25.34
C TYR A 95 29.66 -6.88 -24.76
N ALA A 96 28.68 -6.49 -25.57
CA ALA A 96 27.31 -6.35 -25.11
C ALA A 96 26.72 -7.71 -24.68
N TYR A 97 26.95 -8.76 -25.47
CA TYR A 97 26.52 -10.12 -25.13
C TYR A 97 27.08 -10.57 -23.77
N PHE A 98 28.41 -10.50 -23.57
CA PHE A 98 29.01 -10.95 -22.32
C PHE A 98 28.67 -10.06 -21.12
N ALA A 99 28.39 -8.77 -21.33
CA ALA A 99 27.90 -7.89 -20.26
C ALA A 99 26.52 -8.35 -19.77
N LEU A 100 25.60 -8.64 -20.70
CA LEU A 100 24.26 -9.14 -20.37
C LEU A 100 24.32 -10.53 -19.75
N HIS A 101 25.12 -11.43 -20.31
CA HIS A 101 25.34 -12.77 -19.75
C HIS A 101 25.85 -12.68 -18.30
N LYS A 102 26.80 -11.79 -18.00
CA LYS A 102 27.32 -11.61 -16.63
C LYS A 102 26.26 -11.08 -15.67
N LEU A 103 25.33 -10.23 -16.15
CA LEU A 103 24.20 -9.75 -15.35
C LEU A 103 23.16 -10.85 -15.04
N MET A 104 23.11 -11.92 -15.84
CA MET A 104 22.16 -13.04 -15.70
C MET A 104 22.70 -14.23 -14.92
N TYR A 105 24.01 -14.26 -14.63
CA TYR A 105 24.76 -15.43 -14.15
C TYR A 105 24.12 -16.22 -12.99
N ILE A 106 23.35 -15.57 -12.11
CA ILE A 106 22.78 -16.21 -10.92
C ILE A 106 21.41 -16.86 -11.22
N ASN A 107 20.62 -16.30 -12.14
CA ASN A 107 19.19 -16.60 -12.23
C ASN A 107 18.71 -16.97 -13.64
N ASP A 108 19.60 -17.10 -14.63
CA ASP A 108 19.27 -17.28 -16.05
C ASP A 108 18.34 -16.19 -16.64
N TYR A 109 18.16 -15.10 -15.90
CA TYR A 109 17.49 -13.88 -16.33
C TYR A 109 18.05 -12.67 -15.59
N CYS A 110 17.82 -11.48 -16.14
CA CYS A 110 18.12 -10.22 -15.46
C CYS A 110 16.87 -9.35 -15.39
N ASN A 111 16.55 -8.82 -14.21
CA ASN A 111 15.43 -7.91 -13.99
C ASN A 111 15.90 -6.45 -14.12
N PHE A 112 15.40 -5.76 -15.14
CA PHE A 112 15.72 -4.36 -15.44
C PHE A 112 14.77 -3.35 -14.77
N LYS A 113 13.83 -3.78 -13.93
CA LYS A 113 12.87 -2.90 -13.23
C LYS A 113 13.52 -1.75 -12.46
N ARG A 114 14.70 -1.98 -11.88
CA ARG A 114 15.48 -0.96 -11.16
C ARG A 114 16.09 0.12 -12.07
N TYR A 115 16.19 -0.14 -13.38
CA TYR A 115 16.74 0.78 -14.39
C TYR A 115 15.66 1.39 -15.29
N TYR A 116 14.41 1.03 -15.07
CA TYR A 116 13.27 1.57 -15.80
C TYR A 116 12.74 2.85 -15.13
N TRP A 117 13.05 4.00 -15.73
CA TRP A 117 12.73 5.35 -15.21
C TRP A 117 12.28 6.31 -16.32
N PRO A 118 11.24 5.95 -17.11
CA PRO A 118 10.84 6.71 -18.29
C PRO A 118 10.44 8.14 -17.94
N ASP A 119 10.95 9.12 -18.69
CA ASP A 119 10.58 10.54 -18.65
C ASP A 119 10.87 11.28 -17.32
N PHE A 120 11.58 10.64 -16.38
CA PHE A 120 11.98 11.27 -15.11
C PHE A 120 13.23 12.16 -15.23
N PHE A 121 13.81 12.29 -16.42
CA PHE A 121 14.99 13.10 -16.69
C PHE A 121 14.61 14.35 -17.48
N THR A 122 14.77 15.51 -16.86
CA THR A 122 14.35 16.80 -17.43
C THR A 122 15.51 17.73 -17.78
N SER A 123 16.73 17.39 -17.37
CA SER A 123 17.89 18.27 -17.53
C SER A 123 18.83 17.82 -18.65
N ARG A 124 19.38 18.79 -19.40
CA ARG A 124 20.45 18.56 -20.40
C ARG A 124 21.69 17.87 -19.80
N ASN A 125 21.87 17.96 -18.48
CA ASN A 125 23.03 17.47 -17.76
C ASN A 125 22.87 16.02 -17.27
N GLY A 126 21.78 15.33 -17.64
CA GLY A 126 21.56 13.93 -17.23
C GLY A 126 21.02 13.75 -15.81
N GLY A 127 20.76 14.85 -15.08
CA GLY A 127 20.18 14.83 -13.74
C GLY A 127 18.65 14.78 -13.76
N SER A 128 18.08 14.21 -12.70
CA SER A 128 16.64 14.20 -12.46
C SER A 128 16.27 15.10 -11.28
N LYS A 129 15.22 15.89 -11.44
CA LYS A 129 14.65 16.61 -10.30
C LYS A 129 13.89 15.69 -9.34
N TYR A 130 13.44 14.53 -9.80
CA TYR A 130 12.61 13.58 -9.07
C TYR A 130 13.40 12.46 -8.39
N LEU A 131 14.55 12.07 -8.96
CA LEU A 131 15.31 10.90 -8.53
C LEU A 131 16.56 11.26 -7.72
N THR A 132 16.90 10.39 -6.78
CA THR A 132 18.21 10.29 -6.14
C THR A 132 18.95 9.14 -6.81
N ILE A 133 20.11 9.42 -7.38
CA ILE A 133 20.97 8.42 -8.04
C ILE A 133 22.27 8.36 -7.26
N ILE A 134 22.53 7.22 -6.61
CA ILE A 134 23.75 6.99 -5.84
C ILE A 134 24.56 5.95 -6.61
N ASN A 135 25.80 6.30 -6.97
CA ASN A 135 26.75 5.37 -7.54
C ASN A 135 28.02 5.38 -6.68
N ASP A 136 28.14 4.38 -5.82
CA ASP A 136 29.24 4.24 -4.87
C ASP A 136 29.92 2.86 -4.99
N ARG A 137 30.78 2.51 -4.02
CA ARG A 137 31.46 1.21 -4.00
C ARG A 137 30.49 0.04 -3.77
N ASN A 138 29.33 0.29 -3.16
CA ASN A 138 28.31 -0.71 -2.87
C ASN A 138 27.37 -0.93 -4.07
N GLY A 139 27.34 0.02 -5.01
CA GLY A 139 26.76 -0.15 -6.33
C GLY A 139 26.01 1.08 -6.81
N LEU A 140 25.07 0.82 -7.73
CA LEU A 140 24.21 1.83 -8.31
C LEU A 140 22.78 1.64 -7.79
N ASP A 141 22.30 2.63 -7.04
CA ASP A 141 20.93 2.70 -6.53
C ASP A 141 20.21 3.93 -7.08
N ILE A 142 18.93 3.75 -7.42
CA ILE A 142 18.08 4.79 -8.01
C ILE A 142 16.75 4.75 -7.28
N THR A 143 16.41 5.83 -6.59
CA THR A 143 15.19 5.94 -5.81
C THR A 143 14.52 7.28 -6.03
N PHE A 144 13.23 7.39 -5.73
CA PHE A 144 12.56 8.69 -5.69
C PHE A 144 13.07 9.52 -4.50
N LYS A 145 13.17 10.85 -4.67
CA LYS A 145 13.35 11.75 -3.54
C LYS A 145 12.12 11.70 -2.63
N PRO A 146 12.25 12.03 -1.32
CA PRO A 146 11.16 11.90 -0.35
C PRO A 146 9.83 12.56 -0.76
N ASN A 147 9.87 13.75 -1.38
CA ASN A 147 8.67 14.48 -1.81
C ASN A 147 7.98 13.89 -3.06
N TYR A 148 8.61 12.89 -3.70
CA TYR A 148 8.22 12.32 -4.98
C TYR A 148 8.10 10.79 -4.89
N SER A 149 8.06 10.21 -3.69
CA SER A 149 8.00 8.77 -3.44
C SER A 149 6.73 8.08 -3.96
N PHE A 150 5.71 8.87 -4.28
CA PHE A 150 4.38 8.40 -4.71
C PHE A 150 4.21 8.33 -6.24
N PHE A 151 5.27 8.55 -7.02
CA PHE A 151 5.19 8.43 -8.47
C PHE A 151 4.98 6.98 -8.91
N VAL A 152 4.08 6.81 -9.87
CA VAL A 152 3.81 5.53 -10.52
C VAL A 152 4.46 5.54 -11.90
N LYS A 153 5.08 4.42 -12.28
CA LYS A 153 5.74 4.25 -13.57
C LYS A 153 4.81 3.55 -14.57
N PRO A 154 4.90 3.84 -15.88
CA PRO A 154 4.15 3.09 -16.89
C PRO A 154 4.38 1.58 -16.77
N GLY A 155 3.33 0.79 -16.99
CA GLY A 155 3.38 -0.67 -16.80
C GLY A 155 3.37 -1.14 -15.35
N GLN A 156 3.34 -0.23 -14.37
CA GLN A 156 3.05 -0.60 -12.99
C GLN A 156 1.55 -0.82 -12.82
N GLU A 157 1.18 -2.01 -12.36
CA GLU A 157 -0.21 -2.34 -12.07
C GLU A 157 -0.73 -1.47 -10.92
N LEU A 158 -1.87 -0.82 -11.16
CA LEU A 158 -2.62 -0.11 -10.14
C LEU A 158 -3.78 -0.98 -9.67
N ILE A 159 -3.87 -1.18 -8.36
CA ILE A 159 -4.98 -1.90 -7.76
C ILE A 159 -6.24 -1.04 -7.89
N MET A 160 -7.17 -1.49 -8.72
CA MET A 160 -8.49 -0.88 -8.83
C MET A 160 -9.24 -1.07 -7.51
N PRO A 161 -9.79 -0.01 -6.90
CA PRO A 161 -10.59 -0.18 -5.70
C PRO A 161 -11.82 -1.01 -6.04
N THR A 162 -12.00 -2.13 -5.33
CA THR A 162 -13.18 -2.97 -5.52
C THR A 162 -14.41 -2.25 -4.99
N ILE A 163 -15.40 -2.06 -5.85
CA ILE A 163 -16.72 -1.59 -5.44
C ILE A 163 -17.50 -2.83 -5.05
N GLU A 164 -17.34 -3.26 -3.81
CA GLU A 164 -18.25 -4.25 -3.26
C GLU A 164 -19.68 -3.64 -3.27
N PRO A 165 -20.71 -4.46 -3.57
CA PRO A 165 -22.07 -3.98 -3.68
C PRO A 165 -22.46 -3.17 -2.46
N LYS A 166 -23.18 -2.07 -2.72
CA LYS A 166 -23.69 -1.14 -1.72
C LYS A 166 -24.18 -1.91 -0.50
N PHE A 167 -23.63 -1.56 0.65
CA PHE A 167 -24.11 -1.97 1.95
C PHE A 167 -25.65 -1.90 1.97
N ASN A 168 -26.31 -3.05 1.99
CA ASN A 168 -27.72 -3.13 2.34
C ASN A 168 -27.79 -2.83 3.83
N ARG A 169 -27.77 -1.54 4.20
CA ARG A 169 -28.27 -1.15 5.52
C ARG A 169 -29.69 -1.70 5.53
N PRO A 170 -30.05 -2.65 6.41
CA PRO A 170 -31.46 -2.78 6.67
C PRO A 170 -31.89 -1.38 7.10
N LEU A 171 -32.84 -0.80 6.37
CA LEU A 171 -33.62 0.36 6.84
C LEU A 171 -34.34 -0.13 8.10
N MET A 172 -33.62 -0.27 9.21
CA MET A 172 -34.22 -0.60 10.48
C MET A 172 -35.02 0.64 10.85
N ILE A 173 -36.34 0.40 10.88
CA ILE A 173 -37.38 1.29 11.33
C ILE A 173 -36.85 2.13 12.48
N PHE A 174 -36.87 3.46 12.32
CA PHE A 174 -36.50 4.42 13.35
C PHE A 174 -37.24 4.06 14.64
N MET A 175 -36.57 3.35 15.55
CA MET A 175 -37.08 3.22 16.90
C MET A 175 -36.89 4.56 17.60
N ASP A 176 -37.98 5.10 18.15
CA ASP A 176 -37.93 6.31 18.94
C ASP A 176 -36.91 6.11 20.07
N LYS A 177 -35.89 6.99 20.13
CA LYS A 177 -34.86 6.96 21.18
C LYS A 177 -35.49 6.92 22.58
N LYS A 178 -36.69 7.49 22.77
CA LYS A 178 -37.44 7.42 24.04
C LYS A 178 -37.81 5.99 24.43
N VAL A 179 -38.17 5.13 23.48
CA VAL A 179 -38.49 3.71 23.73
C VAL A 179 -37.24 2.96 24.19
N VAL A 180 -36.09 3.21 23.56
CA VAL A 180 -34.83 2.57 23.92
C VAL A 180 -34.30 3.05 25.28
N ILE A 181 -34.42 4.35 25.57
CA ILE A 181 -34.05 4.94 26.88
C ILE A 181 -34.95 4.37 28.00
N ASN A 182 -36.24 4.21 27.74
CA ASN A 182 -37.16 3.63 28.72
C ASN A 182 -36.87 2.16 29.03
N GLN A 183 -36.24 1.42 28.12
CA GLN A 183 -35.80 0.04 28.34
C GLN A 183 -34.43 -0.04 29.03
N GLN A 184 -33.77 1.09 29.29
CA GLN A 184 -32.40 1.16 29.76
C GLN A 184 -32.29 1.12 31.29
N HIS A 185 -32.80 0.05 31.89
CA HIS A 185 -32.84 -0.07 33.34
C HIS A 185 -31.49 -0.46 33.97
N ASN A 186 -30.56 -1.01 33.17
CA ASN A 186 -29.49 -1.86 33.71
C ASN A 186 -28.08 -1.28 33.55
N GLY A 187 -27.95 -0.02 33.12
CA GLY A 187 -26.66 0.67 33.11
C GLY A 187 -25.63 0.13 32.10
N ILE A 188 -26.05 -0.77 31.22
CA ILE A 188 -25.23 -1.36 30.17
C ILE A 188 -25.03 -0.34 29.04
N GLY A 189 -23.78 -0.20 28.61
CA GLY A 189 -23.43 0.55 27.43
C GLY A 189 -22.29 -0.09 26.65
N PHE A 190 -21.96 0.53 25.53
CA PHE A 190 -20.98 -0.01 24.58
C PHE A 190 -19.91 1.04 24.32
N CYS A 191 -18.65 0.63 24.27
CA CYS A 191 -17.59 1.55 23.91
C CYS A 191 -16.76 1.07 22.73
N LEU A 192 -16.40 2.04 21.88
CA LEU A 192 -15.40 1.89 20.85
C LEU A 192 -14.03 1.84 21.54
N ALA A 193 -13.44 0.65 21.55
CA ALA A 193 -12.09 0.41 22.04
C ALA A 193 -11.10 0.61 20.90
N ASP A 194 -10.26 1.64 21.01
CA ASP A 194 -9.33 2.07 19.95
C ASP A 194 -7.87 2.17 20.45
N THR A 195 -6.92 2.12 19.51
CA THR A 195 -5.48 2.32 19.71
C THR A 195 -4.84 2.98 18.47
N TYR A 196 -3.65 3.55 18.61
CA TYR A 196 -2.92 4.13 17.47
C TYR A 196 -2.40 3.03 16.52
N LEU A 197 -3.09 2.74 15.41
CA LEU A 197 -2.67 1.71 14.45
C LEU A 197 -1.29 1.97 13.82
N LYS A 198 -0.93 3.23 13.58
CA LYS A 198 0.41 3.60 13.07
C LYS A 198 1.55 3.24 14.01
N SER A 199 1.27 3.04 15.30
CA SER A 199 2.30 2.63 16.25
C SER A 199 2.69 1.18 15.97
N CYS A 200 4.00 0.91 15.93
CA CYS A 200 4.53 -0.46 15.95
C CYS A 200 4.07 -1.25 17.20
N HIS A 201 3.56 -0.57 18.22
CA HIS A 201 2.99 -1.17 19.43
C HIS A 201 1.49 -1.47 19.34
N SER A 202 0.80 -1.06 18.27
CA SER A 202 -0.61 -1.44 18.07
C SER A 202 -0.75 -2.95 17.99
N ASN A 203 -1.63 -3.53 18.80
CA ASN A 203 -1.80 -4.98 18.91
C ASN A 203 -3.23 -5.44 18.59
N HIS A 204 -4.15 -4.52 18.27
CA HIS A 204 -5.52 -4.87 17.99
C HIS A 204 -6.20 -3.89 17.02
N LEU A 205 -7.16 -4.38 16.24
CA LEU A 205 -8.11 -3.60 15.44
C LEU A 205 -9.18 -3.00 16.38
N PRO A 206 -9.84 -1.88 16.07
CA PRO A 206 -10.88 -1.36 16.94
C PRO A 206 -12.07 -2.26 16.91
N PHE A 207 -12.67 -2.37 18.07
CA PHE A 207 -13.79 -3.23 18.31
C PHE A 207 -14.70 -2.59 19.34
N LEU A 208 -15.88 -3.18 19.48
CA LEU A 208 -16.81 -2.80 20.52
C LEU A 208 -16.58 -3.65 21.75
N ILE A 209 -16.47 -3.01 22.90
CA ILE A 209 -16.47 -3.66 24.20
C ILE A 209 -17.63 -3.12 25.05
N PRO A 210 -18.55 -3.97 25.50
CA PRO A 210 -19.59 -3.55 26.42
C PRO A 210 -19.02 -3.25 27.81
N TYR A 211 -19.75 -2.45 28.58
CA TYR A 211 -19.45 -2.15 29.97
C TYR A 211 -20.75 -2.04 30.77
N SER A 212 -20.63 -2.24 32.08
CA SER A 212 -21.68 -1.96 33.04
C SER A 212 -21.34 -0.70 33.85
N GLY A 213 -22.38 -0.06 34.38
CA GLY A 213 -22.20 1.13 35.21
C GLY A 213 -23.46 1.54 35.96
N VAL A 214 -23.27 2.34 37.00
CA VAL A 214 -24.36 2.95 37.76
C VAL A 214 -24.78 4.24 37.06
N LEU A 215 -26.06 4.36 36.76
CA LEU A 215 -26.62 5.53 36.09
C LEU A 215 -26.80 6.73 37.03
N THR A 216 -26.91 7.92 36.45
CA THR A 216 -27.38 9.12 37.15
C THR A 216 -28.87 8.97 37.54
N GLN A 217 -29.34 9.82 38.46
CA GLN A 217 -30.77 9.85 38.83
C GLN A 217 -31.70 10.06 37.62
N LYS A 218 -31.23 10.85 36.62
CA LYS A 218 -31.95 11.10 35.36
C LYS A 218 -31.83 9.96 34.34
N LYS A 219 -31.11 8.87 34.67
CA LYS A 219 -30.88 7.67 33.83
C LYS A 219 -30.33 7.94 32.42
N ASN A 220 -29.72 9.09 32.20
CA ASN A 220 -29.27 9.55 30.89
C ASN A 220 -27.74 9.49 30.70
N ALA A 221 -27.00 9.16 31.75
CA ALA A 221 -25.54 9.10 31.74
C ALA A 221 -25.04 8.13 32.81
N VAL A 222 -23.81 7.67 32.64
CA VAL A 222 -23.12 6.83 33.62
C VAL A 222 -22.52 7.72 34.71
N LYS A 223 -22.97 7.54 35.96
CA LYS A 223 -22.38 8.17 37.13
C LYS A 223 -21.00 7.56 37.40
N THR A 224 -20.95 6.23 37.44
CA THR A 224 -19.76 5.43 37.78
C THR A 224 -19.72 4.15 36.97
N PHE A 225 -18.61 3.86 36.29
CA PHE A 225 -18.39 2.58 35.60
C PHE A 225 -18.07 1.47 36.62
N THR A 226 -18.55 0.26 36.39
CA THR A 226 -18.30 -0.91 37.25
C THR A 226 -17.26 -1.83 36.65
N SER A 227 -17.52 -2.36 35.45
CA SER A 227 -16.67 -3.34 34.77
C SER A 227 -16.84 -3.26 33.26
N PHE A 228 -15.85 -3.75 32.53
CA PHE A 228 -16.06 -4.16 31.14
C PHE A 228 -16.78 -5.51 31.13
N VAL A 229 -17.69 -5.70 30.19
CA VAL A 229 -18.38 -6.98 29.98
C VAL A 229 -17.63 -7.76 28.92
N THR A 230 -16.95 -8.81 29.37
CA THR A 230 -16.19 -9.75 28.56
C THR A 230 -16.70 -11.17 28.79
N SER A 231 -16.29 -12.09 27.93
CA SER A 231 -16.57 -13.52 28.11
C SER A 231 -16.04 -14.10 29.43
N GLU A 232 -15.03 -13.46 30.03
CA GLU A 232 -14.42 -13.91 31.29
C GLU A 232 -15.15 -13.37 32.53
N THR A 233 -15.86 -12.24 32.41
CA THR A 233 -16.43 -11.53 33.57
C THR A 233 -17.81 -12.03 34.00
N ASN A 234 -18.39 -13.04 33.31
CA ASN A 234 -19.67 -13.71 33.65
C ASN A 234 -20.74 -12.74 34.20
N GLU A 235 -20.98 -11.61 33.52
CA GLU A 235 -22.11 -10.75 33.91
C GLU A 235 -23.42 -11.40 33.47
N ASP A 236 -24.46 -11.21 34.28
CA ASP A 236 -25.78 -11.77 34.02
C ASP A 236 -26.41 -11.12 32.78
N ILE A 237 -26.37 -11.84 31.66
CA ILE A 237 -26.95 -11.45 30.37
C ILE A 237 -28.46 -11.21 30.50
N SER A 238 -29.13 -11.66 31.57
CA SER A 238 -30.54 -11.35 31.86
C SER A 238 -30.81 -9.85 31.93
N GLN A 239 -29.78 -9.04 32.21
CA GLN A 239 -29.86 -7.59 32.27
C GLN A 239 -29.75 -6.90 30.90
N PHE A 240 -29.59 -7.64 29.81
CA PHE A 240 -29.48 -7.05 28.48
C PHE A 240 -30.87 -6.98 27.84
N SER A 241 -31.19 -5.86 27.18
CA SER A 241 -32.34 -5.84 26.29
C SER A 241 -32.11 -6.76 25.08
N PRO A 242 -33.15 -7.21 24.36
CA PRO A 242 -32.97 -8.05 23.18
C PRO A 242 -31.98 -7.48 22.15
N MET A 243 -31.98 -6.17 21.93
CA MET A 243 -31.01 -5.51 21.03
C MET A 243 -29.58 -5.52 21.58
N GLN A 244 -29.43 -5.37 22.90
CA GLN A 244 -28.13 -5.42 23.55
C GLN A 244 -27.56 -6.83 23.52
N ILE A 245 -28.40 -7.87 23.61
CA ILE A 245 -27.99 -9.27 23.45
C ILE A 245 -27.40 -9.50 22.05
N GLU A 246 -28.07 -9.04 21.00
CA GLU A 246 -27.55 -9.16 19.62
C GLU A 246 -26.25 -8.39 19.43
N LEU A 247 -26.18 -7.15 19.93
CA LEU A 247 -24.95 -6.37 19.87
C LEU A 247 -23.81 -7.01 20.68
N TYR A 248 -24.11 -7.58 21.84
CA TYR A 248 -23.15 -8.30 22.68
C TYR A 248 -22.56 -9.51 21.95
N LYS A 249 -23.38 -10.33 21.29
CA LYS A 249 -22.90 -11.46 20.46
C LYS A 249 -21.89 -11.00 19.42
N ILE A 250 -22.14 -9.86 18.78
CA ILE A 250 -21.23 -9.27 17.79
C ILE A 250 -19.94 -8.78 18.47
N CYS A 251 -20.04 -8.10 19.62
CA CYS A 251 -18.86 -7.66 20.39
C CYS A 251 -17.95 -8.84 20.78
N VAL A 252 -18.53 -9.96 21.22
CA VAL A 252 -17.78 -11.19 21.53
C VAL A 252 -17.02 -11.68 20.30
N ARG A 253 -17.67 -11.75 19.13
CA ARG A 253 -17.01 -12.13 17.87
C ARG A 253 -15.88 -11.16 17.52
N MET A 254 -16.09 -9.85 17.66
CA MET A 254 -15.05 -8.86 17.41
C MET A 254 -13.84 -9.07 18.34
N GLY A 255 -14.08 -9.33 19.62
CA GLY A 255 -13.02 -9.60 20.60
C GLY A 255 -12.14 -10.80 20.26
N LEU A 256 -12.70 -11.83 19.60
CA LEU A 256 -11.94 -13.02 19.18
C LEU A 256 -10.97 -12.75 18.01
N ILE A 257 -11.31 -11.81 17.13
CA ILE A 257 -10.53 -11.53 15.91
C ILE A 257 -9.79 -10.18 15.94
N THR A 258 -9.87 -9.45 17.06
CA THR A 258 -9.30 -8.11 17.19
C THR A 258 -7.77 -8.09 17.08
N ALA A 259 -7.08 -9.17 17.49
CA ALA A 259 -5.62 -9.18 17.56
C ALA A 259 -4.95 -9.00 16.18
N ILE A 260 -4.04 -8.01 16.11
CA ILE A 260 -3.18 -7.80 14.94
C ILE A 260 -2.00 -8.77 15.00
N LEU A 261 -1.87 -9.59 13.97
CA LEU A 261 -0.75 -10.51 13.85
C LEU A 261 0.52 -9.74 13.49
N LYS A 262 1.58 -9.92 14.29
CA LYS A 262 2.88 -9.32 14.04
C LYS A 262 3.87 -10.39 13.62
N PRO A 263 4.71 -10.14 12.61
CA PRO A 263 5.81 -11.05 12.29
C PRO A 263 6.82 -11.06 13.43
N GLU A 264 7.35 -12.25 13.70
CA GLU A 264 8.52 -12.42 14.56
C GLU A 264 9.76 -11.82 13.90
N TYR A 265 10.79 -11.54 14.70
CA TYR A 265 12.10 -11.12 14.20
C TYR A 265 12.66 -12.24 13.28
N GLU A 266 13.27 -11.87 12.15
CA GLU A 266 13.80 -12.81 11.13
C GLU A 266 12.74 -13.68 10.41
N CYS A 267 11.51 -13.18 10.28
CA CYS A 267 10.46 -13.86 9.51
C CYS A 267 10.80 -13.95 8.01
N THR A 268 10.64 -15.14 7.41
CA THR A 268 10.82 -15.36 5.97
C THR A 268 9.77 -14.64 5.13
N GLU A 269 10.05 -14.34 3.85
CA GLU A 269 9.09 -13.69 2.95
C GLU A 269 7.77 -14.45 2.81
N GLU A 270 7.83 -15.79 2.77
CA GLU A 270 6.65 -16.66 2.70
C GLU A 270 5.78 -16.54 3.96
N LYS A 271 6.38 -16.57 5.14
CA LYS A 271 5.66 -16.39 6.41
C LYS A 271 5.09 -14.98 6.52
N LEU A 272 5.81 -13.97 6.05
CA LEU A 272 5.31 -12.59 5.97
C LEU A 272 4.08 -12.50 5.06
N ALA A 273 4.07 -13.20 3.92
CA ALA A 273 2.93 -13.24 3.02
C ALA A 273 1.70 -13.90 3.68
N ILE A 274 1.89 -15.00 4.41
CA ILE A 274 0.83 -15.69 5.16
C ILE A 274 0.25 -14.76 6.24
N ILE A 275 1.10 -14.11 7.04
CA ILE A 275 0.67 -13.17 8.09
C ILE A 275 -0.10 -12.00 7.48
N LYS A 276 0.36 -11.43 6.36
CA LYS A 276 -0.34 -10.36 5.65
C LYS A 276 -1.72 -10.81 5.15
N ALA A 277 -1.80 -12.00 4.58
CA ALA A 277 -3.06 -12.57 4.08
C ALA A 277 -4.07 -12.80 5.21
N GLU A 278 -3.64 -13.39 6.33
CA GLU A 278 -4.49 -13.63 7.50
C GLU A 278 -4.90 -12.32 8.18
N THR A 279 -3.99 -11.34 8.28
CA THR A 279 -4.31 -10.01 8.80
C THR A 279 -5.36 -9.31 7.93
N LEU A 280 -5.24 -9.41 6.61
CA LEU A 280 -6.22 -8.88 5.67
C LEU A 280 -7.59 -9.57 5.80
N LYS A 281 -7.59 -10.89 6.00
CA LYS A 281 -8.82 -11.66 6.25
C LYS A 281 -9.53 -11.19 7.53
N ARG A 282 -8.79 -11.07 8.64
CA ARG A 282 -9.34 -10.55 9.90
C ARG A 282 -9.85 -9.12 9.79
N PHE A 283 -9.16 -8.29 9.01
CA PHE A 283 -9.60 -6.92 8.74
C PHE A 283 -10.95 -6.89 8.01
N LYS A 284 -11.12 -7.71 6.97
CA LYS A 284 -12.39 -7.85 6.24
C LYS A 284 -13.51 -8.36 7.15
N GLU A 285 -13.22 -9.41 7.93
CA GLU A 285 -14.19 -9.97 8.88
C GLU A 285 -14.60 -8.95 9.97
N MET A 286 -13.63 -8.20 10.51
CA MET A 286 -13.89 -7.12 11.47
C MET A 286 -14.79 -6.03 10.87
N LEU A 287 -14.56 -5.67 9.60
CA LEU A 287 -15.42 -4.71 8.89
C LEU A 287 -16.85 -5.24 8.76
N THR A 288 -17.05 -6.52 8.43
CA THR A 288 -18.36 -7.16 8.39
C THR A 288 -19.04 -7.13 9.76
N LEU A 289 -18.32 -7.44 10.84
CA LEU A 289 -18.88 -7.35 12.19
C LEU A 289 -19.29 -5.91 12.56
N TRP A 290 -18.51 -4.91 12.14
CA TRP A 290 -18.88 -3.51 12.33
C TRP A 290 -20.16 -3.16 11.57
N GLN A 291 -20.31 -3.66 10.35
CA GLN A 291 -21.53 -3.52 9.56
C GLN A 291 -22.74 -4.16 10.25
N ASP A 292 -22.57 -5.36 10.81
CA ASP A 292 -23.62 -6.07 11.55
C ASP A 292 -23.98 -5.37 12.88
N ALA A 293 -22.99 -4.79 13.57
CA ALA A 293 -23.18 -4.12 14.85
C ALA A 293 -23.91 -2.77 14.71
N PHE A 294 -23.67 -2.08 13.59
CA PHE A 294 -24.07 -0.69 13.42
C PHE A 294 -25.58 -0.42 13.61
N PRO A 295 -26.50 -1.24 13.06
CA PRO A 295 -27.94 -1.06 13.28
C PRO A 295 -28.33 -1.13 14.75
N TYR A 296 -27.68 -1.96 15.57
CA TYR A 296 -27.96 -2.04 17.01
C TYR A 296 -27.29 -0.92 17.80
N LEU A 297 -26.08 -0.55 17.39
CA LEU A 297 -25.21 0.40 18.08
C LEU A 297 -25.74 1.84 18.03
N ILE A 298 -26.28 2.27 16.90
CA ILE A 298 -26.71 3.66 16.70
C ILE A 298 -27.87 4.09 17.61
N HIS A 299 -28.65 3.12 18.07
CA HIS A 299 -29.75 3.32 18.99
C HIS A 299 -29.33 3.22 20.46
N GLN A 300 -28.09 2.80 20.76
CA GLN A 300 -27.63 2.65 22.13
C GLN A 300 -27.47 4.03 22.80
N PRO A 301 -28.15 4.29 23.93
CA PRO A 301 -28.10 5.60 24.57
C PRO A 301 -26.77 5.87 25.30
N LEU A 302 -26.02 4.81 25.66
CA LEU A 302 -24.80 4.90 26.45
C LEU A 302 -23.61 4.41 25.64
N THR A 303 -23.06 5.30 24.82
CA THR A 303 -21.90 5.03 23.98
C THR A 303 -20.71 5.89 24.35
N HIS A 304 -19.53 5.26 24.37
CA HIS A 304 -18.27 5.93 24.72
C HIS A 304 -17.14 5.53 23.78
N HIS A 305 -16.13 6.37 23.70
CA HIS A 305 -14.84 6.09 23.11
C HIS A 305 -13.84 5.82 24.24
N TYR A 306 -13.07 4.75 24.09
CA TYR A 306 -12.07 4.32 25.06
C TYR A 306 -10.74 4.02 24.35
N PHE A 307 -9.69 4.76 24.73
CA PHE A 307 -8.35 4.52 24.22
C PHE A 307 -7.64 3.45 25.06
N THR A 308 -7.35 2.30 24.48
CA THR A 308 -6.99 1.08 25.24
C THR A 308 -5.52 1.03 25.66
N TYR A 309 -4.66 1.83 25.02
CA TYR A 309 -3.20 1.69 25.12
C TYR A 309 -2.71 0.25 24.85
N GLY A 310 -3.28 -0.39 23.82
CA GLY A 310 -2.96 -1.76 23.44
C GLY A 310 -3.49 -2.80 24.43
N LEU A 311 -4.77 -2.67 24.81
CA LEU A 311 -5.50 -3.54 25.75
C LEU A 311 -4.99 -3.57 27.21
N ARG A 312 -3.92 -2.83 27.55
CA ARG A 312 -3.31 -2.83 28.91
C ARG A 312 -4.30 -2.51 30.03
N ASN A 313 -5.36 -1.76 29.73
CA ASN A 313 -6.29 -1.23 30.71
C ASN A 313 -7.67 -1.89 30.71
N ILE A 314 -7.93 -2.88 29.85
CA ILE A 314 -9.26 -3.48 29.68
C ILE A 314 -9.65 -4.45 30.81
N ARG A 315 -8.69 -4.95 31.59
CA ARG A 315 -8.96 -5.89 32.69
C ARG A 315 -9.41 -5.23 34.00
N LYS A 316 -9.43 -3.90 34.06
CA LYS A 316 -9.77 -3.14 35.27
C LYS A 316 -11.06 -2.36 35.05
N LYS A 317 -11.68 -1.94 36.15
CA LYS A 317 -12.77 -0.96 36.14
C LYS A 317 -12.39 0.24 35.26
N PRO A 318 -13.21 0.61 34.26
CA PRO A 318 -12.94 1.77 33.42
C PRO A 318 -12.83 3.05 34.26
N ARG A 319 -11.79 3.84 34.03
CA ARG A 319 -11.70 5.19 34.64
C ARG A 319 -12.61 6.13 33.87
N LYS A 320 -13.40 6.91 34.60
CA LYS A 320 -14.36 7.86 34.02
C LYS A 320 -13.71 8.87 33.06
N MET A 321 -12.49 9.32 33.38
CA MET A 321 -11.73 10.24 32.53
C MET A 321 -11.30 9.65 31.17
N ASP A 322 -11.15 8.33 31.10
CA ASP A 322 -10.71 7.63 29.88
C ASP A 322 -11.91 7.24 28.98
N MET A 323 -13.12 7.23 29.53
CA MET A 323 -14.39 6.91 28.86
C MET A 323 -15.04 8.19 28.34
N LYS A 324 -14.71 8.59 27.11
CA LYS A 324 -15.23 9.82 26.51
C LYS A 324 -16.60 9.56 25.88
N PRO A 325 -17.69 10.24 26.26
CA PRO A 325 -18.97 10.07 25.59
C PRO A 325 -18.84 10.33 24.08
N CYS A 326 -19.48 9.48 23.28
CA CYS A 326 -19.51 9.64 21.82
C CYS A 326 -20.89 9.28 21.27
N THR A 327 -21.10 9.57 19.99
CA THR A 327 -22.33 9.20 19.26
C THR A 327 -21.95 8.60 17.93
N PHE A 328 -22.65 7.56 17.51
CA PHE A 328 -22.52 6.99 16.18
C PHE A 328 -23.52 7.70 15.25
N GLY A 329 -23.02 8.37 14.21
CA GLY A 329 -23.85 9.10 13.25
C GLY A 329 -24.36 8.20 12.14
N TYR A 330 -25.50 8.53 11.52
CA TYR A 330 -26.06 7.77 10.38
C TYR A 330 -25.31 8.01 9.08
N GLU A 331 -24.45 9.02 9.03
CA GLU A 331 -23.76 9.45 7.82
C GLU A 331 -22.92 8.31 7.25
N VAL A 332 -23.05 8.12 5.93
CA VAL A 332 -22.22 7.17 5.19
C VAL A 332 -20.96 7.94 4.81
N PRO A 333 -19.77 7.53 5.27
CA PRO A 333 -18.53 8.15 4.85
C PRO A 333 -18.41 8.02 3.34
N LYS A 334 -18.11 9.12 2.65
CA LYS A 334 -17.83 9.11 1.22
C LYS A 334 -16.35 9.28 1.00
N ILE A 335 -15.81 8.47 0.09
CA ILE A 335 -14.46 8.67 -0.44
C ILE A 335 -14.58 9.66 -1.59
N CYS A 336 -13.86 10.78 -1.48
CA CYS A 336 -13.70 11.76 -2.53
C CYS A 336 -12.22 11.79 -2.93
N PHE A 337 -11.95 11.74 -4.22
CA PHE A 337 -10.61 11.90 -4.75
C PHE A 337 -10.37 13.34 -5.16
N LEU A 338 -9.19 13.86 -4.84
CA LEU A 338 -8.72 15.16 -5.29
C LEU A 338 -7.69 14.94 -6.39
N TRP A 339 -8.00 15.43 -7.57
CA TRP A 339 -7.11 15.42 -8.73
C TRP A 339 -6.49 16.80 -8.89
N LYS A 340 -5.23 16.95 -8.50
CA LYS A 340 -4.54 18.25 -8.46
C LYS A 340 -3.53 18.34 -9.61
N ASP A 341 -3.57 19.41 -10.39
CA ASP A 341 -2.51 19.72 -11.35
C ASP A 341 -1.31 20.37 -10.64
N LYS A 342 -0.12 19.78 -10.76
CA LYS A 342 1.15 20.29 -10.21
C LYS A 342 2.11 20.78 -11.29
N GLY A 343 1.60 21.09 -12.48
CA GLY A 343 2.36 21.59 -13.62
C GLY A 343 2.89 20.46 -14.49
N GLU A 344 3.93 19.76 -14.05
CA GLU A 344 4.55 18.65 -14.83
C GLU A 344 3.95 17.27 -14.53
N TYR A 345 3.17 17.16 -13.47
CA TYR A 345 2.54 15.93 -13.04
C TYR A 345 1.18 16.21 -12.38
N TYR A 346 0.35 15.18 -12.31
CA TYR A 346 -0.87 15.17 -11.53
C TYR A 346 -0.64 14.48 -10.19
N GLU A 347 -1.27 15.00 -9.14
CA GLU A 347 -1.35 14.35 -7.83
C GLU A 347 -2.80 13.92 -7.58
N LEU A 348 -3.01 12.62 -7.48
CA LEU A 348 -4.24 12.02 -6.99
C LEU A 348 -4.09 11.76 -5.50
N ASP A 349 -4.96 12.38 -4.73
CA ASP A 349 -5.08 12.24 -3.29
C ASP A 349 -6.52 11.82 -2.99
N TYR A 350 -6.79 11.32 -1.80
CA TYR A 350 -8.17 11.02 -1.38
C TYR A 350 -8.47 11.68 -0.05
N ARG A 351 -9.75 11.96 0.14
CA ARG A 351 -10.33 12.46 1.37
C ARG A 351 -11.53 11.62 1.71
N ILE A 352 -11.73 11.43 3.00
CA ILE A 352 -12.98 10.89 3.49
C ILE A 352 -13.76 12.04 4.11
N SER A 353 -14.93 12.31 3.58
CA SER A 353 -15.85 13.28 4.18
C SER A 353 -16.44 12.72 5.47
N ASP A 354 -16.44 13.53 6.53
CA ASP A 354 -17.31 13.41 7.71
C ASP A 354 -17.31 12.09 8.50
N CYS A 355 -16.17 11.41 8.66
CA CYS A 355 -16.10 10.36 9.69
C CYS A 355 -14.69 10.07 10.22
N LYS A 356 -14.49 10.29 11.54
CA LYS A 356 -13.25 9.92 12.26
C LYS A 356 -12.97 8.41 12.24
N LEU A 357 -14.01 7.57 12.20
CA LEU A 357 -13.87 6.10 12.16
C LEU A 357 -13.38 5.62 10.78
N THR A 358 -13.63 6.37 9.71
CA THR A 358 -13.18 5.99 8.37
C THR A 358 -11.77 6.47 8.12
N LEU A 359 -11.38 7.64 8.64
CA LEU A 359 -9.97 8.06 8.73
C LEU A 359 -9.11 7.01 9.44
N PHE A 360 -9.68 6.36 10.46
CA PHE A 360 -9.06 5.25 11.19
C PHE A 360 -8.79 4.02 10.29
N PHE A 361 -9.76 3.60 9.47
CA PHE A 361 -9.56 2.48 8.51
C PHE A 361 -8.75 2.89 7.28
N ALA A 362 -8.66 4.19 7.03
CA ALA A 362 -7.96 4.80 5.92
C ALA A 362 -6.61 5.39 6.34
N GLU A 363 -5.99 4.90 7.40
CA GLU A 363 -4.60 5.26 7.73
C GLU A 363 -3.59 4.61 6.76
N ARG A 364 -3.83 4.76 5.46
CA ARG A 364 -2.83 4.60 4.40
C ARG A 364 -2.76 5.95 3.67
N GLU A 365 -1.55 6.49 3.56
CA GLU A 365 -1.25 7.61 2.68
C GLU A 365 -1.46 7.15 1.22
N PHE A 366 -2.71 7.04 0.79
CA PHE A 366 -3.00 6.86 -0.62
C PHE A 366 -2.76 8.21 -1.28
N LYS A 367 -1.58 8.30 -1.89
CA LYS A 367 -1.20 9.36 -2.80
C LYS A 367 -0.60 8.68 -4.02
N ILE A 368 -1.03 9.12 -5.19
CA ILE A 368 -0.50 8.70 -6.47
C ILE A 368 -0.05 9.96 -7.20
N MET A 369 1.17 9.94 -7.72
CA MET A 369 1.68 10.98 -8.61
C MET A 369 1.91 10.38 -10.01
N ILE A 370 1.46 11.09 -11.04
CA ILE A 370 1.55 10.64 -12.44
C ILE A 370 2.15 11.78 -13.25
N LEU A 371 3.30 11.55 -13.90
CA LEU A 371 3.83 12.53 -14.85
C LEU A 371 2.80 12.76 -15.97
N LYS A 372 2.64 14.00 -16.45
CA LYS A 372 1.69 14.28 -17.53
C LYS A 372 1.97 13.46 -18.79
N ALA A 373 3.25 13.22 -19.09
CA ALA A 373 3.70 12.34 -20.17
C ALA A 373 3.18 10.89 -20.04
N HIS A 374 2.82 10.46 -18.82
CA HIS A 374 2.37 9.10 -18.53
C HIS A 374 0.84 8.98 -18.42
N TYR A 375 0.09 10.07 -18.57
CA TYR A 375 -1.36 10.08 -18.31
C TYR A 375 -2.11 8.99 -19.10
N ASN A 376 -1.74 8.75 -20.36
CA ASN A 376 -2.39 7.75 -21.20
C ASN A 376 -2.28 6.31 -20.66
N TYR A 377 -1.27 5.99 -19.85
CA TYR A 377 -1.14 4.68 -19.22
C TYR A 377 -2.08 4.49 -18.02
N PHE A 378 -2.61 5.60 -17.49
CA PHE A 378 -3.43 5.62 -16.28
C PHE A 378 -4.82 6.19 -16.53
N GLY A 379 -5.14 6.58 -17.77
CA GLY A 379 -6.42 7.16 -18.14
C GLY A 379 -7.59 6.28 -17.72
N GLU A 380 -7.54 4.98 -18.02
CA GLU A 380 -8.59 4.03 -17.61
C GLU A 380 -8.78 3.97 -16.09
N TYR A 381 -7.69 4.04 -15.31
CA TYR A 381 -7.77 4.08 -13.85
C TYR A 381 -8.46 5.35 -13.36
N VAL A 382 -8.09 6.50 -13.92
CA VAL A 382 -8.69 7.79 -13.56
C VAL A 382 -10.17 7.83 -13.95
N GLU A 383 -10.52 7.36 -15.15
CA GLU A 383 -11.91 7.28 -15.62
C GLU A 383 -12.73 6.29 -14.79
N TYR A 384 -12.15 5.16 -14.38
CA TYR A 384 -12.79 4.23 -13.44
C TYR A 384 -13.11 4.93 -12.12
N LEU A 385 -12.17 5.72 -11.57
CA LEU A 385 -12.42 6.49 -10.36
C LEU A 385 -13.50 7.55 -10.55
N ARG A 386 -13.47 8.30 -11.66
CA ARG A 386 -14.48 9.32 -12.01
C ARG A 386 -15.88 8.75 -12.18
N THR A 387 -15.98 7.52 -12.68
CA THR A 387 -17.25 6.82 -12.90
C THR A 387 -17.90 6.39 -11.58
N HIS A 388 -17.10 6.06 -10.57
CA HIS A 388 -17.58 5.37 -9.37
C HIS A 388 -17.44 6.16 -8.06
N PHE A 389 -16.62 7.21 -8.05
CA PHE A 389 -16.33 8.04 -6.89
C PHE A 389 -16.45 9.53 -7.23
N GLU A 390 -16.63 10.36 -6.20
CA GLU A 390 -16.58 11.81 -6.37
C GLU A 390 -15.13 12.23 -6.60
N VAL A 391 -14.79 12.67 -7.81
CA VAL A 391 -13.47 13.19 -8.15
C VAL A 391 -13.58 14.71 -8.35
N LYS A 392 -12.77 15.48 -7.60
CA LYS A 392 -12.69 16.94 -7.71
C LYS A 392 -11.39 17.35 -8.39
N ASP A 393 -11.51 18.03 -9.51
CA ASP A 393 -10.38 18.69 -10.18
C ASP A 393 -10.05 19.99 -9.42
N MET A 394 -8.77 20.14 -9.04
CA MET A 394 -8.26 21.24 -8.19
C MET A 394 -7.07 21.97 -8.79
#